data_AF-A0A6I8LT05-F1
#
_entry.id   AF-A0A6I8LT05-F1
#
_cell.length_a   1.000
_cell.length_b   1.000
_cell.length_c   1.000
_cell.angle_alpha   90.00
_cell.angle_beta   90.00
_cell.angle_gamma   90.00
#
_symmetry.space_group_name_H-M   'P 1'
#
loop_
_entity.id
_entity.type
_entity.pdbx_description
1 polymer ?
#
loop_
_entity_poly.entity_id
_entity_poly.type
_entity_poly.pdbx_seq_one_letter_code
_entity_poly.pdbx_strand_id
1 'polypeptide(L)'
;MTWVVWVLAAVVIVVAGFAAVAVPRWRERDVRRRTAWSAARAAIDTAAVSRDAAAGPQPEAEELLTRAETIAAAHGGERAARTAEDHARRADALWRAAARG
;
A
#
# COMPACT_ATOMS: atom_id res chain seq x y z
N MET A 1 34.57 -35.67 -18.83
CA MET A 1 33.58 -34.67 -19.29
C MET A 1 32.17 -34.91 -18.74
N THR A 2 31.76 -36.16 -18.45
CA THR A 2 30.44 -36.50 -17.89
C THR A 2 30.19 -35.99 -16.46
N TRP A 3 31.22 -35.94 -15.61
CA TRP A 3 31.09 -35.44 -14.22
C TRP A 3 30.60 -33.98 -14.15
N VAL A 4 31.12 -33.12 -15.02
CA VAL A 4 30.77 -31.69 -15.06
C VAL A 4 29.29 -31.51 -15.44
N VAL A 5 28.78 -32.37 -16.32
CA VAL A 5 27.36 -32.36 -16.74
C VAL A 5 26.45 -32.69 -15.57
N TRP A 6 26.80 -33.68 -14.75
CA TRP A 6 26.00 -34.05 -13.57
C TRP A 6 25.98 -32.95 -12.51
N VAL A 7 27.12 -32.28 -12.28
CA VAL A 7 27.20 -31.14 -11.35
C VAL A 7 26.36 -29.98 -11.87
N LEU A 8 26.45 -29.64 -13.15
CA LEU A 8 25.62 -28.60 -13.76
C LEU A 8 24.13 -28.94 -13.66
N ALA A 9 23.74 -30.18 -13.94
CA ALA A 9 22.35 -30.63 -13.81
C ALA A 9 21.84 -30.48 -12.36
N ALA A 10 22.64 -30.89 -11.38
CA ALA A 10 22.30 -30.74 -9.97
C ALA A 10 22.13 -29.27 -9.57
N VAL A 11 23.04 -28.38 -10.01
CA VAL A 11 22.96 -26.93 -9.75
C VAL A 11 21.70 -26.34 -10.37
N VAL A 12 21.39 -26.67 -11.63
CA VAL A 12 20.17 -26.18 -12.30
C VAL A 12 18.92 -26.62 -11.56
N ILE A 13 18.86 -27.87 -11.09
CA ILE A 13 17.72 -28.39 -10.32
C ILE A 13 17.58 -27.63 -8.99
N VAL A 14 18.69 -27.39 -8.28
CA VAL A 14 18.67 -26.64 -7.01
C VAL A 14 18.23 -25.20 -7.23
N VAL A 15 18.75 -24.52 -8.25
CA VAL A 15 18.37 -23.14 -8.59
C VAL A 15 16.90 -23.07 -9.00
N ALA A 16 16.42 -24.02 -9.81
CA ALA A 16 15.03 -24.07 -10.23
C ALA A 16 14.08 -24.31 -9.03
N GLY A 17 14.42 -25.24 -8.15
CA GLY A 17 13.65 -25.49 -6.92
C GLY A 17 13.66 -24.27 -5.99
N PHE A 18 14.81 -23.61 -5.84
CA PHE A 18 14.93 -22.40 -5.03
C PHE A 18 14.12 -21.24 -5.62
N ALA A 19 14.20 -21.02 -6.93
CA ALA A 19 13.42 -20.00 -7.63
C ALA A 19 11.91 -20.26 -7.52
N ALA A 20 11.47 -21.52 -7.65
CA ALA A 20 10.07 -21.90 -7.51
C ALA A 20 9.48 -21.57 -6.13
N VAL A 21 10.31 -21.53 -5.07
CA VAL A 21 9.88 -21.21 -3.70
C VAL A 21 10.08 -19.73 -3.36
N ALA A 22 11.10 -19.08 -3.92
CA ALA A 22 11.41 -17.68 -3.67
C ALA A 22 10.48 -16.74 -4.44
N VAL A 23 10.23 -16.99 -5.72
CA VAL A 23 9.43 -16.12 -6.60
C VAL A 23 7.99 -15.89 -6.09
N PRO A 24 7.23 -16.90 -5.61
CA PRO A 24 5.88 -16.70 -5.08
C PRO A 24 5.86 -15.78 -3.86
N ARG A 25 6.84 -15.91 -2.96
CA ARG A 25 6.94 -15.08 -1.75
C ARG A 25 7.27 -13.62 -2.08
N TRP A 26 8.01 -13.38 -3.15
CA TRP A 26 8.32 -12.03 -3.61
C TRP A 26 7.10 -11.41 -4.28
N ARG A 27 6.37 -12.19 -5.10
CA ARG A 27 5.09 -11.76 -5.68
C ARG A 27 4.05 -11.43 -4.62
N GLU A 28 3.91 -12.23 -3.57
CA GLU A 28 2.94 -11.94 -2.51
C GLU A 28 3.22 -10.62 -1.81
N ARG A 29 4.50 -10.27 -1.59
CA ARG A 29 4.88 -8.99 -1.00
C ARG A 29 4.62 -7.81 -1.93
N ASP A 30 4.92 -7.97 -3.21
CA ASP A 30 4.64 -6.93 -4.20
C ASP A 30 3.15 -6.72 -4.42
N VAL A 31 2.36 -7.80 -4.44
CA VAL A 31 0.90 -7.72 -4.50
C VAL A 31 0.38 -7.01 -3.26
N ARG A 32 0.73 -7.45 -2.05
CA ARG A 32 0.31 -6.79 -0.79
C ARG A 32 0.66 -5.31 -0.76
N ARG A 33 1.86 -4.93 -1.23
CA ARG A 33 2.27 -3.53 -1.33
C ARG A 33 1.36 -2.76 -2.30
N ARG A 34 1.08 -3.31 -3.49
CA ARG A 34 0.19 -2.67 -4.47
C ARG A 34 -1.24 -2.57 -3.95
N THR A 35 -1.77 -3.62 -3.31
CA THR A 35 -3.13 -3.61 -2.74
C THR A 35 -3.25 -2.61 -1.60
N ALA A 36 -2.23 -2.51 -0.73
CA ALA A 36 -2.21 -1.51 0.33
C ALA A 36 -2.15 -0.08 -0.24
N TRP A 37 -1.35 0.15 -1.29
CA TRP A 37 -1.30 1.45 -1.96
C TRP A 37 -2.59 1.80 -2.70
N SER A 38 -3.25 0.83 -3.34
CA SER A 38 -4.56 1.06 -3.97
C SER A 38 -5.64 1.38 -2.92
N ALA A 39 -5.63 0.68 -1.78
CA ALA A 39 -6.57 0.96 -0.69
C ALA A 39 -6.32 2.35 -0.08
N ALA A 40 -5.06 2.71 0.16
CA ALA A 40 -4.69 4.04 0.63
C ALA A 40 -5.12 5.14 -0.35
N ARG A 41 -4.93 4.94 -1.66
CA ARG A 41 -5.34 5.91 -2.69
C ARG A 41 -6.87 6.07 -2.72
N ALA A 42 -7.61 4.95 -2.70
CA ALA A 42 -9.06 4.98 -2.64
C ALA A 42 -9.59 5.69 -1.38
N ALA A 43 -8.93 5.50 -0.23
CA ALA A 43 -9.30 6.19 1.00
C ALA A 43 -9.04 7.71 0.91
N ILE A 44 -7.92 8.13 0.33
CA ILE A 44 -7.62 9.56 0.09
C ILE A 44 -8.67 10.18 -0.85
N ASP A 45 -8.99 9.51 -1.95
CA ASP A 45 -9.98 10.00 -2.91
C ASP A 45 -11.37 10.11 -2.27
N THR A 46 -11.77 9.11 -1.46
CA THR A 46 -13.03 9.15 -0.70
C THR A 46 -13.04 10.30 0.30
N ALA A 47 -11.92 10.53 0.99
CA ALA A 47 -11.79 11.61 1.96
C ALA A 47 -11.86 12.99 1.27
N ALA A 48 -11.27 13.14 0.08
CA ALA A 48 -11.38 14.37 -0.73
C ALA A 48 -12.84 14.65 -1.13
N VAL A 49 -13.59 13.61 -1.54
CA VAL A 49 -15.04 13.75 -1.82
C VAL A 49 -15.80 14.18 -0.56
N SER A 50 -15.51 13.59 0.60
CA SER A 50 -16.15 13.98 1.87
C SER A 50 -15.79 15.42 2.28
N ARG A 51 -14.57 15.89 2.00
CA ARG A 51 -14.18 17.30 2.20
C ARG A 51 -15.00 18.22 1.31
N ASP A 52 -15.14 17.89 0.02
CA ASP A 52 -15.88 18.70 -0.93
C ASP A 52 -17.41 18.68 -0.65
N ALA A 53 -17.89 17.64 0.02
CA ALA A 53 -19.27 17.54 0.50
C ALA A 53 -19.51 18.20 1.87
N ALA A 54 -18.46 18.56 2.61
CA ALA A 54 -18.59 19.17 3.92
C ALA A 54 -19.05 20.64 3.82
N ALA A 55 -20.02 21.02 4.65
CA ALA A 55 -20.59 22.38 4.65
C ALA A 55 -19.66 23.45 5.25
N GLY A 56 -18.54 23.05 5.87
CA GLY A 56 -17.60 23.97 6.50
C GLY A 56 -16.20 23.37 6.65
N PRO A 57 -15.17 24.24 6.71
CA PRO A 57 -13.78 23.83 6.87
C PRO A 57 -13.57 23.11 8.21
N GLN A 58 -12.82 22.02 8.18
CA GLN A 58 -12.49 21.22 9.36
C GLN A 58 -10.97 21.07 9.45
N PRO A 59 -10.29 21.95 10.22
CA PRO A 59 -8.84 22.08 10.17
C PRO A 59 -8.12 20.80 10.60
N GLU A 60 -8.68 20.05 11.57
CA GLU A 60 -8.10 18.77 12.01
C GLU A 60 -8.22 17.69 10.91
N ALA A 61 -9.33 17.65 10.17
CA ALA A 61 -9.50 16.72 9.06
C ALA A 61 -8.61 17.07 7.86
N GLU A 62 -8.44 18.37 7.59
CA GLU A 62 -7.55 18.88 6.54
C GLU A 62 -6.08 18.56 6.84
N GLU A 63 -5.64 18.70 8.10
CA GLU A 63 -4.29 18.33 8.51
C GLU A 63 -4.05 16.83 8.34
N LEU A 64 -5.01 15.99 8.75
CA LEU A 64 -4.91 14.54 8.61
C LEU A 64 -4.85 14.13 7.12
N LEU A 65 -5.65 14.74 6.25
CA LEU A 65 -5.60 14.47 4.81
C LEU A 65 -4.25 14.91 4.21
N THR A 66 -3.76 16.10 4.58
CA THR A 66 -2.45 16.60 4.11
C THR A 66 -1.32 15.65 4.52
N ARG A 67 -1.36 15.11 5.74
CA ARG A 67 -0.39 14.08 6.19
C ARG A 67 -0.51 12.80 5.37
N ALA A 68 -1.73 12.32 5.11
CA ALA A 68 -1.96 11.14 4.27
C ALA A 68 -1.39 11.33 2.86
N GLU A 69 -1.62 12.49 2.25
CA GLU A 69 -1.09 12.87 0.93
C GLU A 69 0.43 12.97 0.92
N THR A 70 1.04 13.53 1.97
CA THR A 70 2.50 13.63 2.10
C THR A 70 3.14 12.25 2.18
N ILE A 71 2.55 11.35 2.98
CA ILE A 71 3.01 9.96 3.07
C ILE A 71 2.81 9.25 1.72
N ALA A 72 1.70 9.56 1.02
CA ALA A 72 1.45 9.05 -0.32
C ALA A 72 2.51 9.50 -1.34
N ALA A 73 2.86 10.78 -1.34
CA ALA A 73 3.88 11.35 -2.19
C ALA A 73 5.27 10.74 -1.94
N ALA A 74 5.58 10.33 -0.71
CA ALA A 74 6.84 9.66 -0.38
C ALA A 74 6.96 8.22 -0.92
N HIS A 75 5.89 7.61 -1.46
CA HIS A 75 5.89 6.28 -2.10
C HIS A 75 6.56 5.16 -1.28
N GLY A 76 6.39 5.19 0.05
CA GLY A 76 6.99 4.23 0.98
C GLY A 76 6.53 2.76 0.84
N GLY A 77 6.98 1.94 1.80
CA GLY A 77 6.58 0.53 1.91
C GLY A 77 5.14 0.32 2.38
N GLU A 78 4.74 -0.94 2.55
CA GLU A 78 3.39 -1.34 2.98
C GLU A 78 2.93 -0.64 4.27
N ARG A 79 3.82 -0.43 5.24
CA ARG A 79 3.50 0.29 6.48
C ARG A 79 3.12 1.75 6.21
N ALA A 80 3.83 2.43 5.31
CA ALA A 80 3.53 3.81 4.94
C ALA A 80 2.15 3.90 4.26
N ALA A 81 1.83 2.96 3.37
CA ALA A 81 0.50 2.88 2.75
C ALA A 81 -0.61 2.72 3.79
N ARG A 82 -0.45 1.81 4.76
CA ARG A 82 -1.43 1.64 5.86
C ARG A 82 -1.56 2.89 6.72
N THR A 83 -0.45 3.56 7.03
CA THR A 83 -0.50 4.81 7.80
C THR A 83 -1.20 5.94 7.04
N ALA A 84 -1.00 6.04 5.72
CA ALA A 84 -1.72 7.00 4.89
C ALA A 84 -3.23 6.68 4.86
N GLU A 85 -3.60 5.41 4.70
CA GLU A 85 -4.98 4.95 4.72
C GLU A 85 -5.70 5.29 6.05
N ASP A 86 -5.06 5.01 7.19
CA ASP A 86 -5.63 5.31 8.50
C ASP A 86 -5.83 6.82 8.74
N HIS A 87 -4.90 7.66 8.28
CA HIS A 87 -5.07 9.11 8.34
C HIS A 87 -6.25 9.57 7.46
N ALA A 88 -6.35 9.06 6.23
CA ALA A 88 -7.45 9.38 5.34
C ALA A 88 -8.82 8.94 5.90
N ARG A 89 -8.92 7.73 6.47
CA ARG A 89 -10.18 7.27 7.10
C ARG A 89 -10.59 8.11 8.30
N ARG A 90 -9.64 8.61 9.10
CA ARG A 90 -9.96 9.50 10.23
C ARG A 90 -10.44 10.87 9.76
N ALA A 91 -9.79 11.46 8.75
CA ALA A 91 -10.23 12.71 8.14
C ALA A 91 -11.67 12.59 7.59
N ASP A 92 -11.91 11.53 6.83
CA ASP A 92 -13.23 11.21 6.29
C ASP A 92 -14.30 11.00 7.39
N ALA A 93 -13.96 10.33 8.49
CA ALA A 93 -14.86 10.19 9.64
C ALA A 93 -15.23 11.55 10.27
N LEU A 94 -14.27 12.47 10.38
CA LEU A 94 -14.50 13.82 10.90
C LEU A 94 -15.43 14.63 9.99
N TRP A 95 -15.19 14.62 8.67
CA TRP A 95 -16.07 15.30 7.72
C TRP A 95 -17.48 14.72 7.70
N ARG A 96 -17.63 13.40 7.76
CA ARG A 96 -18.96 12.79 7.85
C ARG A 96 -19.65 13.05 9.19
N ALA A 97 -18.92 13.18 10.28
CA ALA A 97 -19.50 13.58 11.56
C ALA A 97 -19.99 15.03 11.50
N ALA A 98 -19.18 15.92 10.93
CA ALA A 98 -19.53 17.32 10.71
C ALA A 98 -20.72 17.51 9.76
N ALA A 99 -20.82 16.71 8.71
CA ALA A 99 -21.94 16.79 7.75
C ALA A 99 -23.27 16.24 8.31
N ARG A 100 -23.25 15.50 9.43
CA ARG A 100 -24.45 14.97 10.09
C ARG A 100 -24.92 15.79 11.29
N GLY A 101 -24.10 16.72 11.77
CA GLY A 101 -24.42 17.64 12.87
C GLY A 101 -24.96 18.95 12.35
#